data_AF-A0A426YYL0-F1
#
_entry.id   AF-A0A426YYL0-F1
#
_cell.length_a   1.000
_cell.length_b   1.000
_cell.length_c   1.000
_cell.angle_alpha   90.00
_cell.angle_beta   90.00
_cell.angle_gamma   90.00
#
_symmetry.space_group_name_H-M   'P 1'
#
loop_
_entity.id
_entity.type
_entity.pdbx_description
1 polymer ?
#
loop_
_entity_poly.entity_id
_entity_poly.type
_entity_poly.pdbx_seq_one_letter_code
_entity_poly.pdbx_strand_id
1 'polypeptide(L)'
;MVLGLQHFDDRVGDENGGPRLDPDSGEELMLVEPAVAIALGSRPPESPGTLYITTRLIWLSDTDKGKGYAVDFLSVCLHAVSRDPEAYSLPCIYTQVLIQ
;
A
#
# COMPACT_ATOMS: atom_id res chain seq x y z
N MET A 1 -6.29 -16.80 -5.49
CA MET A 1 -5.97 -15.40 -5.84
C MET A 1 -7.17 -14.59 -5.45
N VAL A 2 -7.02 -13.70 -4.48
CA VAL A 2 -8.07 -12.76 -4.11
C VAL A 2 -7.71 -11.46 -4.83
N LEU A 3 -8.65 -10.92 -5.60
CA LEU A 3 -8.45 -9.68 -6.34
C LEU A 3 -8.90 -8.50 -5.49
N GLY A 4 -8.13 -7.41 -5.58
CA GLY A 4 -8.48 -6.15 -4.94
C GLY A 4 -7.57 -5.73 -3.79
N LEU A 5 -7.99 -4.65 -3.13
CA LEU A 5 -7.33 -4.10 -1.95
C LEU A 5 -7.75 -4.91 -0.71
N GLN A 6 -6.79 -5.42 0.03
CA GLN A 6 -7.01 -6.23 1.21
C GLN A 6 -6.53 -5.49 2.45
N HIS A 7 -7.19 -5.74 3.58
CA HIS A 7 -6.63 -5.37 4.88
C HIS A 7 -5.42 -6.26 5.20
N PHE A 8 -4.37 -5.66 5.76
CA PHE A 8 -3.10 -6.33 6.07
C PHE A 8 -2.43 -5.66 7.27
N ASP A 9 -2.19 -6.42 8.34
CA ASP A 9 -1.55 -5.92 9.56
C ASP A 9 -0.42 -6.83 10.11
N ASP A 10 -0.07 -7.89 9.37
CA ASP A 10 0.97 -8.85 9.76
C ASP A 10 2.38 -8.24 9.65
N ARG A 11 3.03 -8.08 10.81
CA ARG A 11 4.33 -7.44 10.97
C ARG A 11 5.36 -8.41 11.55
N VAL A 12 6.63 -8.22 11.18
CA VAL A 12 7.77 -8.98 11.71
C VAL A 12 8.34 -8.26 12.93
N GLY A 13 8.40 -8.94 14.07
CA GLY A 13 8.93 -8.36 15.31
C GLY A 13 7.93 -7.46 16.03
N ASP A 14 8.35 -6.84 17.14
CA ASP A 14 7.48 -5.99 17.95
C ASP A 14 7.44 -4.52 17.49
N GLU A 15 6.34 -3.85 17.83
CA GLU A 15 5.89 -2.46 17.68
C GLU A 15 6.14 -1.68 16.37
N ASN A 16 7.31 -1.79 15.71
CA ASN A 16 7.70 -1.03 14.50
C ASN A 16 8.21 -1.94 13.36
N GLY A 17 7.78 -3.20 13.37
CA GLY A 17 8.14 -4.20 12.38
C GLY A 17 7.66 -3.89 10.96
N GLY A 18 8.48 -4.21 9.95
CA GLY A 18 8.04 -4.26 8.55
C GLY A 18 7.06 -5.41 8.30
N PRO A 19 6.45 -5.49 7.11
CA PRO A 19 5.50 -6.54 6.78
C PRO A 19 6.14 -7.92 6.82
N ARG A 20 5.38 -8.94 7.22
CA ARG A 20 5.82 -10.33 7.07
C ARG A 20 5.79 -10.72 5.60
N LEU A 21 6.98 -10.99 5.07
CA LEU A 21 7.18 -11.47 3.70
C LEU A 21 7.30 -12.99 3.69
N ASP A 22 6.83 -13.61 2.61
CA ASP A 22 6.95 -15.05 2.37
C ASP A 22 8.03 -15.34 1.30
N PRO A 23 9.31 -15.48 1.69
CA PRO A 23 10.38 -15.77 0.74
C PRO A 23 10.24 -17.15 0.08
N ASP A 24 9.56 -18.11 0.72
CA ASP A 24 9.33 -19.44 0.16
C ASP A 24 8.36 -19.39 -1.03
N SER A 25 7.45 -18.41 -1.04
CA SER A 25 6.60 -18.07 -2.20
C SER A 25 7.31 -17.27 -3.30
N GLY A 26 8.55 -16.83 -3.05
CA GLY A 26 9.29 -15.93 -3.93
C GLY A 26 8.97 -14.44 -3.73
N GLU A 27 8.34 -14.05 -2.61
CA GLU A 27 8.13 -12.65 -2.26
C GLU A 27 9.47 -12.00 -1.85
N GLU A 28 9.83 -10.93 -2.54
CA GLU A 28 11.08 -10.19 -2.31
C GLU A 28 10.79 -8.70 -2.10
N LEU A 29 11.46 -8.10 -1.12
CA LEU A 29 11.37 -6.66 -0.85
C LEU A 29 12.18 -5.87 -1.87
N MET A 30 11.53 -4.97 -2.60
CA MET A 30 12.15 -4.14 -3.63
C MET A 30 12.42 -2.72 -3.14
N LEU A 31 11.47 -2.12 -2.40
CA LEU A 31 11.57 -0.75 -1.92
C LEU A 31 10.83 -0.55 -0.60
N VAL A 32 11.34 0.36 0.23
CA VAL A 32 10.68 0.83 1.44
C VAL A 32 10.64 2.35 1.39
N GLU A 33 9.43 2.92 1.40
CA GLU A 33 9.20 4.37 1.40
C GLU A 33 8.42 4.77 2.66
N PRO A 34 9.07 5.40 3.65
CA PRO A 34 8.40 5.90 4.84
C PRO A 34 7.61 7.19 4.59
N ALA A 35 6.77 7.57 5.55
CA ALA A 35 5.97 8.81 5.52
C ALA A 35 5.05 8.96 4.30
N VAL A 36 4.57 7.84 3.77
CA VAL A 36 3.61 7.78 2.67
C VAL A 36 2.20 7.80 3.23
N ALA A 37 1.40 8.79 2.85
CA ALA A 37 -0.04 8.79 3.08
C ALA A 37 -0.76 8.14 1.89
N ILE A 38 -1.82 7.40 2.17
CA ILE A 38 -2.68 6.80 1.13
C ILE A 38 -4.08 7.41 1.19
N ALA A 39 -4.72 7.58 0.04
CA ALA A 39 -6.12 7.98 -0.07
C ALA A 39 -6.89 6.91 -0.83
N LEU A 40 -8.05 6.51 -0.31
CA LEU A 40 -8.88 5.44 -0.90
C LEU A 40 -10.16 6.05 -1.48
N GLY A 41 -10.21 6.17 -2.80
CA GLY A 41 -11.31 6.83 -3.50
C GLY A 41 -11.42 8.29 -3.08
N SER A 42 -12.62 8.74 -2.71
CA SER A 42 -12.88 10.11 -2.25
C SER A 42 -12.75 10.32 -0.74
N ARG A 43 -12.17 9.35 -0.01
CA ARG A 43 -11.96 9.44 1.44
C ARG A 43 -10.78 10.37 1.74
N PRO A 44 -10.75 11.02 2.91
CA PRO A 44 -9.56 11.75 3.33
C PRO A 44 -8.35 10.80 3.39
N PRO A 45 -7.14 11.32 3.16
CA PRO A 45 -5.93 10.52 3.27
C PRO A 45 -5.78 9.99 4.69
N GLU A 46 -5.28 8.76 4.78
CA GLU A 46 -4.88 8.14 6.03
C GLU A 46 -3.65 8.85 6.62
N SER A 47 -3.52 8.80 7.95
CA SER A 47 -2.29 9.24 8.62
C SER A 47 -1.08 8.57 7.97
N PRO A 48 0.04 9.29 7.75
CA PRO A 48 1.22 8.72 7.10
C PRO A 48 1.67 7.40 7.71
N GLY A 49 2.08 6.50 6.82
CA GLY A 49 2.61 5.19 7.15
C GLY A 49 3.83 4.87 6.30
N THR A 50 4.20 3.59 6.28
CA THR A 50 5.30 3.11 5.45
C THR A 50 4.78 2.24 4.31
N LEU A 51 5.18 2.57 3.08
CA LEU A 51 4.90 1.80 1.89
C LEU A 51 6.07 0.84 1.61
N TYR A 52 5.74 -0.43 1.47
CA TYR A 52 6.66 -1.49 1.07
C TYR A 52 6.25 -1.97 -0.31
N ILE A 53 7.20 -1.95 -1.24
CA ILE A 53 7.03 -2.51 -2.57
C ILE A 53 7.76 -3.85 -2.58
N THR A 54 7.00 -4.93 -2.66
CA THR A 54 7.52 -6.30 -2.79
C THR A 54 7.11 -6.87 -4.16
N THR A 55 6.76 -8.14 -4.25
CA THR A 55 5.94 -8.69 -5.35
C THR A 55 4.45 -8.29 -5.25
N ARG A 56 4.09 -7.49 -4.25
CA ARG A 56 2.82 -6.78 -4.06
C ARG A 56 3.07 -5.42 -3.39
N LEU A 57 2.07 -4.55 -3.38
CA LEU A 57 2.17 -3.27 -2.66
C LEU A 57 1.57 -3.45 -1.26
N ILE A 58 2.34 -3.12 -0.23
CA ILE A 58 1.89 -3.20 1.16
C ILE A 58 2.08 -1.84 1.81
N TRP A 59 1.03 -1.29 2.41
CA TRP A 59 1.10 -0.08 3.21
C TRP A 59 0.71 -0.39 4.64
N LEU A 60 1.53 0.06 5.60
CA LEU A 60 1.28 -0.11 7.03
C LEU A 60 1.20 1.27 7.67
N SER A 61 0.17 1.53 8.47
CA SER A 61 0.10 2.77 9.23
C SER A 61 1.16 2.80 10.34
N ASP A 62 1.82 3.95 10.50
CA ASP A 62 2.76 4.19 11.59
C ASP A 62 2.02 4.58 12.89
N THR A 63 0.75 5.03 12.79
CA THR A 63 -0.05 5.48 13.95
C THR A 63 -1.05 4.44 14.44
N ASP A 64 -1.54 3.56 13.57
CA ASP A 64 -2.51 2.52 13.91
C ASP A 64 -2.00 1.15 13.47
N LYS A 65 -1.54 0.35 14.44
CA LYS A 65 -1.00 -0.99 14.16
C LYS A 65 -2.06 -1.95 13.60
N GLY A 66 -3.35 -1.76 13.89
CA GLY A 66 -4.41 -2.57 13.29
C GLY A 66 -4.72 -2.18 11.85
N LYS A 67 -4.04 -1.17 11.30
CA LYS A 67 -4.34 -0.60 10.00
C LYS A 67 -3.20 -0.77 9.02
N GLY A 68 -3.50 -1.49 7.96
CA GLY A 68 -2.65 -1.57 6.79
C GLY A 68 -3.42 -2.23 5.65
N TYR A 69 -2.85 -2.13 4.46
CA TYR A 69 -3.45 -2.64 3.25
C TYR A 69 -2.40 -3.32 2.37
N ALA A 70 -2.81 -4.39 1.69
CA ALA A 70 -2.02 -5.04 0.68
C ALA A 70 -2.81 -5.13 -0.63
N VAL A 71 -2.12 -5.00 -1.76
CA VAL A 71 -2.69 -5.22 -3.09
C VAL A 71 -1.66 -5.89 -4.00
N ASP A 72 -2.06 -7.01 -4.60
CA ASP A 72 -1.25 -7.68 -5.61
C ASP A 72 -1.16 -6.85 -6.88
N PHE A 73 0.01 -6.83 -7.54
CA PHE A 73 0.16 -6.12 -8.82
C PHE A 73 -0.81 -6.59 -9.90
N LEU A 74 -1.24 -7.86 -9.84
CA LEU A 74 -2.28 -8.39 -10.73
C LEU A 74 -3.64 -7.70 -10.56
N SER A 75 -3.90 -7.12 -9.39
CA SER A 75 -5.10 -6.33 -9.12
C SER A 75 -4.92 -4.86 -9.51
N VAL A 76 -3.69 -4.38 -9.77
CA VAL A 76 -3.43 -3.00 -10.20
C VAL A 76 -3.56 -2.92 -11.73
N CYS A 77 -4.73 -2.46 -12.21
CA CYS A 77 -4.97 -2.31 -13.65
C CYS A 77 -4.26 -1.10 -14.27
N LEU A 78 -4.04 -0.05 -13.48
CA LEU A 78 -3.40 1.19 -13.92
C LEU A 78 -2.60 1.77 -12.76
N HIS A 79 -1.43 2.32 -13.08
CA HIS A 79 -0.71 3.24 -12.21
C HIS A 79 -0.27 4.48 -13.01
N ALA A 80 -0.28 5.65 -12.38
CA ALA A 80 0.10 6.90 -13.01
C ALA A 80 0.72 7.86 -12.00
N VAL A 81 1.61 8.73 -12.47
CA VAL A 81 2.05 9.90 -11.71
C VAL A 81 1.01 11.00 -11.94
N SER A 82 0.17 11.28 -10.95
CA SER A 82 -0.81 12.36 -11.00
C SER A 82 -0.19 13.65 -10.48
N ARG A 83 -0.35 14.73 -11.24
CA ARG A 83 0.01 16.10 -10.85
C ARG A 83 -1.13 17.08 -11.09
N ASP A 84 -2.28 16.56 -11.48
CA ASP A 84 -3.46 17.36 -11.79
C ASP A 84 -4.19 17.70 -10.48
N PRO A 85 -4.21 18.98 -10.06
CA PRO A 85 -4.87 19.39 -8.83
C PRO A 85 -6.39 19.20 -8.87
N GLU A 86 -7.00 19.08 -10.06
CA GLU A 86 -8.44 18.77 -10.16
C GLU A 86 -8.74 17.30 -9.81
N ALA A 87 -7.78 16.39 -10.03
CA ALA A 87 -7.90 14.98 -9.67
C ALA A 87 -7.54 14.71 -8.20
N TYR A 88 -6.46 15.33 -7.70
CA TYR A 88 -6.07 15.30 -6.30
C TYR A 88 -5.19 16.52 -5.98
N SER A 89 -5.39 17.16 -4.82
CA SER A 89 -4.79 18.46 -4.52
C SER A 89 -3.26 18.47 -4.44
N LEU A 90 -2.62 17.31 -4.33
CA LEU A 90 -1.17 17.15 -4.24
C LEU A 90 -0.66 16.19 -5.33
N PRO A 91 0.60 16.34 -5.80
CA PRO A 91 1.23 15.34 -6.65
C PRO A 91 1.28 13.98 -5.95
N CYS A 92 0.87 12.91 -6.64
CA CYS A 92 0.79 11.57 -6.05
C CYS A 92 0.96 10.46 -7.09
N ILE A 93 1.14 9.23 -6.62
CA ILE A 93 0.99 8.03 -7.45
C ILE A 93 -0.46 7.58 -7.35
N TYR A 94 -1.17 7.61 -8.47
CA TYR A 94 -2.53 7.09 -8.58
C TYR A 94 -2.47 5.62 -8.99
N THR A 95 -3.26 4.77 -8.34
CA THR A 95 -3.45 3.38 -8.73
C THR A 95 -4.93 3.07 -8.87
N GLN A 96 -5.31 2.41 -9.97
CA GLN A 96 -6.64 1.85 -10.14
C GLN A 96 -6.57 0.35 -9.83
N VAL A 97 -7.34 -0.06 -8.82
CA VAL A 97 -7.39 -1.45 -8.36
C VAL A 97 -8.68 -2.11 -8.84
N LEU A 98 -8.55 -3.27 -9.48
CA LEU A 98 -9.68 -4.12 -9.85
C LEU A 98 -10.22 -4.82 -8.61
N ILE A 99 -11.50 -4.62 -8.34
CA ILE A 99 -12.25 -5.37 -7.32
C ILE A 99 -13.19 -6.34 -8.05
N GLN A 100 -13.26 -7.59 -7.60
CA GLN A 100 -14.25 -8.57 -8.04
C GLN A 100 -15.26 -8.86 -6.93
#